data_AF-A0A4R6J742-F1
#
_entry.id   AF-A0A4R6J742-F1
#
_cell.length_a   1.000
_cell.length_b   1.000
_cell.length_c   1.000
_cell.angle_alpha   90.00
_cell.angle_beta   90.00
_cell.angle_gamma   90.00
#
_symmetry.space_group_name_H-M   'P 1'
#
loop_
_entity.id
_entity.type
_entity.pdbx_description
1 polymer ?
#
loop_
_entity_poly.entity_id
_entity_poly.type
_entity_poly.pdbx_seq_one_letter_code
_entity_poly.pdbx_strand_id
1 'polypeptide(L)'
;MVNAVIYVRPENYSASAARCLDYCTNRRYNVVGIIPGDWTAAMRMLELGSASVVVVSSVEQVEPRPGVEIAPKPSSRRKAGARSAANSARSRWSDNASPATEPAAARHYRY
;
A
#
# COMPACT_ATOMS: atom_id res chain seq x y z
N MET A 1 5.65 24.01 0.47
CA MET A 1 4.70 22.89 0.33
C MET A 1 4.34 22.79 -1.14
N VAL A 2 4.50 21.63 -1.79
CA VAL A 2 4.35 21.51 -3.26
C VAL A 2 2.90 21.22 -3.60
N ASN A 3 2.28 22.06 -4.43
CA ASN A 3 0.92 21.86 -4.92
C ASN A 3 0.96 20.90 -6.12
N ALA A 4 0.25 19.77 -6.00
CA ALA A 4 0.15 18.77 -7.03
C ALA A 4 -1.28 18.68 -7.59
N VAL A 5 -1.40 18.58 -8.91
CA VAL A 5 -2.65 18.21 -9.56
C VAL A 5 -2.52 16.80 -10.12
N ILE A 6 -3.58 16.00 -10.02
CA ILE A 6 -3.58 14.62 -10.50
C ILE A 6 -4.34 14.55 -11.80
N TYR A 7 -3.70 14.06 -12.86
CA TYR A 7 -4.37 13.77 -14.12
C TYR A 7 -4.66 12.27 -14.23
N VAL A 8 -5.90 11.93 -14.57
CA VAL A 8 -6.36 10.53 -14.69
C VAL A 8 -7.25 10.37 -15.91
N ARG A 9 -7.10 9.28 -16.68
CA ARG A 9 -8.07 8.94 -17.73
C ARG A 9 -9.34 8.31 -17.16
N PRO A 10 -10.52 8.58 -17.76
CA PRO A 10 -11.79 8.05 -17.27
C PRO A 10 -11.83 6.51 -17.28
N GLU A 11 -11.17 5.88 -18.25
CA GLU A 11 -11.11 4.42 -18.43
C GLU A 11 -10.65 3.64 -17.19
N ASN A 12 -9.76 4.21 -16.38
CA ASN A 12 -9.16 3.57 -15.20
C ASN A 12 -9.16 4.49 -13.98
N TYR A 13 -10.17 5.38 -13.88
CA TYR A 13 -10.20 6.48 -12.92
C TYR A 13 -9.86 6.05 -11.48
N SER A 14 -10.57 5.06 -10.94
CA SER A 14 -10.40 4.65 -9.53
C SER A 14 -9.00 4.10 -9.25
N ALA A 15 -8.54 3.12 -10.05
CA ALA A 15 -7.25 2.47 -9.83
C ALA A 15 -6.05 3.41 -10.09
N SER A 16 -6.19 4.35 -11.01
CA SER A 16 -5.14 5.34 -11.30
C SER A 16 -5.14 6.50 -10.32
N ALA A 17 -6.30 7.00 -9.90
CA ALA A 17 -6.40 8.05 -8.89
C ALA A 17 -5.82 7.61 -7.54
N ALA A 18 -6.15 6.40 -7.08
CA ALA A 18 -5.61 5.84 -5.84
C ALA A 18 -4.07 5.79 -5.87
N ARG A 19 -3.48 5.34 -6.98
CA ARG A 19 -2.02 5.28 -7.16
C ARG A 19 -1.37 6.67 -7.13
N CYS A 20 -1.97 7.65 -7.78
CA CYS A 20 -1.46 9.02 -7.75
C CYS A 20 -1.58 9.64 -6.36
N LEU A 21 -2.67 9.36 -5.64
CA LEU A 21 -2.86 9.83 -4.27
C LEU A 21 -1.84 9.22 -3.29
N ASP A 22 -1.58 7.92 -3.39
CA ASP A 22 -0.53 7.24 -2.60
C ASP A 22 0.84 7.88 -2.85
N TYR A 23 1.14 8.17 -4.12
CA TYR A 23 2.39 8.84 -4.51
C TYR A 23 2.50 10.25 -3.92
N CYS A 24 1.45 11.08 -4.05
CA CYS A 24 1.40 12.42 -3.47
C CYS A 24 1.55 12.38 -1.95
N THR A 25 0.92 11.41 -1.29
CA THR A 25 0.99 11.21 0.17
C THR A 25 2.42 10.89 0.61
N ASN A 26 3.09 9.96 -0.08
CA ASN A 26 4.47 9.58 0.21
C ASN A 26 5.45 10.74 0.05
N ARG A 27 5.21 11.62 -0.93
CA ARG A 27 6.03 12.82 -1.16
C ARG A 27 5.61 14.06 -0.38
N ARG A 28 4.55 13.97 0.44
CA ARG A 28 3.97 15.09 1.20
C ARG A 28 3.55 16.27 0.31
N TYR A 29 3.01 15.97 -0.87
CA TYR A 29 2.44 16.97 -1.77
C TYR A 29 1.03 17.37 -1.31
N ASN A 30 0.68 18.63 -1.50
CA ASN A 30 -0.67 19.14 -1.31
C ASN A 30 -1.48 18.91 -2.59
N VAL A 31 -2.47 18.01 -2.53
CA VAL A 31 -3.29 17.68 -3.70
C VAL A 31 -4.37 18.75 -3.88
N VAL A 32 -4.27 19.53 -4.95
CA VAL A 32 -5.19 20.63 -5.24
C VAL A 32 -6.46 20.10 -5.92
N GLY A 33 -6.35 19.04 -6.71
CA GLY A 33 -7.49 18.46 -7.42
C GLY A 33 -7.13 17.26 -8.29
N ILE A 34 -8.17 16.58 -8.75
CA ILE A 34 -8.09 15.45 -9.67
C ILE A 34 -8.87 15.81 -10.93
N ILE A 35 -8.21 15.76 -12.09
CA ILE A 35 -8.79 16.13 -13.38
C ILE A 35 -8.93 14.88 -14.24
N PRO A 36 -10.17 14.41 -14.48
CA PRO A 36 -10.43 13.25 -15.33
C PRO A 36 -10.50 13.63 -16.81
N GLY A 37 -9.69 13.00 -17.66
CA GLY A 37 -9.81 13.04 -19.12
C GLY A 37 -9.41 14.37 -19.80
N ASP A 38 -9.21 15.44 -19.04
CA ASP A 38 -8.81 16.74 -19.57
C ASP A 38 -7.34 17.05 -19.24
N TRP A 39 -6.45 16.68 -20.16
CA TRP A 39 -5.02 16.97 -20.05
C TRP A 39 -4.73 18.47 -20.14
N THR A 40 -5.47 19.19 -20.98
CA THR A 40 -5.29 20.62 -21.22
C THR A 40 -5.59 21.43 -19.97
N ALA A 41 -6.66 21.07 -19.25
CA ALA A 41 -6.98 21.69 -17.96
C ALA A 41 -5.89 21.44 -16.91
N ALA A 42 -5.32 20.23 -16.84
CA ALA A 42 -4.23 19.92 -15.92
C ALA A 42 -2.96 20.73 -16.24
N MET A 43 -2.63 20.87 -17.52
CA MET A 43 -1.50 21.70 -17.97
C MET A 43 -1.73 23.19 -17.69
N ARG A 44 -2.96 23.68 -17.90
CA ARG A 44 -3.30 25.07 -17.60
C ARG A 44 -3.10 25.40 -16.12
N MET A 45 -3.35 24.45 -15.21
CA MET A 45 -3.05 24.66 -13.78
C MET A 45 -1.55 24.77 -13.48
N LEU A 46 -0.73 24.07 -14.26
CA LEU A 46 0.73 24.17 -14.16
C LEU A 46 1.24 25.51 -14.72
N GLU A 47 0.70 25.95 -15.86
CA GLU A 47 1.05 27.24 -16.47
C GLU A 47 0.58 28.44 -15.65
N LEU A 48 -0.60 28.36 -15.05
CA LEU A 48 -1.14 29.40 -14.15
C LEU A 48 -0.47 29.41 -12.76
N GLY A 49 0.44 28.47 -12.47
CA GLY A 49 1.10 28.34 -11.17
C GLY A 49 0.18 27.88 -10.04
N SER A 50 -1.04 27.45 -10.36
CA SER A 50 -1.99 26.89 -9.38
C SER A 50 -1.53 25.52 -8.87
N ALA A 51 -0.83 24.77 -9.72
CA ALA A 51 -0.10 23.56 -9.34
C ALA A 51 1.37 23.69 -9.77
N SER A 52 2.28 23.23 -8.94
CA SER A 52 3.72 23.19 -9.26
C SER A 52 4.11 21.88 -9.94
N VAL A 53 3.33 20.81 -9.74
CA VAL A 53 3.57 19.48 -10.29
C VAL A 53 2.26 18.85 -10.78
N VAL A 54 2.32 18.17 -11.93
CA VAL A 54 1.24 17.31 -12.43
C VAL A 54 1.66 15.86 -12.23
N VAL A 55 0.86 15.09 -11.49
CA VAL A 55 1.11 13.66 -11.23
C VAL A 55 0.23 12.81 -12.14
N VAL A 56 0.87 11.88 -12.88
CA VAL A 56 0.23 11.07 -13.91
C VAL A 56 0.43 9.57 -13.64
N SER A 57 -0.55 8.74 -13.99
CA SER A 57 -0.53 7.31 -13.68
C SER A 57 0.28 6.40 -14.64
N SER A 58 0.65 6.87 -15.84
CA SER A 58 1.43 6.07 -16.80
C SER A 58 2.29 6.94 -17.75
N VAL A 59 3.51 6.48 -18.02
CA VAL A 59 4.53 7.16 -18.87
C VAL A 59 4.13 7.24 -20.33
N GLU A 60 3.44 6.22 -20.84
CA GLU A 60 2.99 6.16 -22.24
C GLU A 60 1.95 7.23 -22.59
N GLN A 61 1.51 8.01 -21.60
CA GLN A 61 0.37 8.92 -21.72
C GLN A 61 0.76 10.39 -21.85
N VAL A 62 2.03 10.77 -21.62
CA VAL A 62 2.43 12.18 -21.57
C VAL A 62 3.89 12.38 -22.00
N GLU A 63 4.15 13.43 -22.78
CA GLU A 63 5.51 13.87 -23.12
C GLU A 63 6.31 14.27 -21.87
N PRO A 64 7.58 13.81 -21.71
CA PRO A 64 8.40 14.21 -20.58
C PRO A 64 8.65 15.72 -20.61
N ARG A 65 8.11 16.42 -19.60
CA ARG A 65 8.20 17.87 -19.45
C ARG A 65 8.56 18.25 -18.01
N PRO A 66 9.23 19.40 -17.80
CA PRO A 66 9.48 19.91 -16.45
C PRO A 66 8.16 20.13 -15.71
N GLY A 67 8.07 19.65 -14.47
CA GLY A 67 6.86 19.74 -13.64
C GLY A 67 5.85 18.60 -13.85
N VAL A 68 6.10 17.63 -14.74
CA VAL A 68 5.28 16.41 -14.83
C VAL A 68 6.00 15.25 -14.14
N GLU A 69 5.38 14.68 -13.11
CA GLU A 69 5.86 13.49 -12.41
C GLU A 69 4.97 12.28 -12.69
N ILE A 70 5.60 11.11 -12.79
CA ILE A 70 4.90 9.87 -13.13
C ILE A 70 4.87 9.01 -11.87
N ALA A 71 3.65 8.68 -11.43
CA ALA A 71 3.46 7.75 -10.33
C ALA A 71 4.01 6.37 -10.75
N PRO A 72 5.00 5.82 -10.05
CA PRO A 72 5.55 4.52 -10.39
C PRO A 72 4.45 3.45 -10.28
N LYS A 73 4.39 2.53 -11.25
CA LYS A 73 3.54 1.33 -11.11
C LYS A 73 3.93 0.64 -9.79
N PRO A 74 2.97 0.22 -8.95
CA PRO A 74 3.29 -0.52 -7.74
C PRO A 74 4.06 -1.77 -8.18
N SER A 75 5.37 -1.76 -7.95
CA SER A 75 6.21 -2.89 -8.25
C SER A 75 5.74 -4.01 -7.33
N SER A 76 5.10 -5.03 -7.92
CA SER A 76 4.67 -6.27 -7.25
C SER A 76 5.82 -7.02 -6.55
N ARG A 77 7.05 -6.48 -6.58
CA ARG A 77 8.24 -7.04 -5.97
C ARG A 77 8.37 -6.81 -4.45
N ARG A 78 7.52 -5.99 -3.81
CA ARG A 78 7.60 -5.73 -2.34
C ARG A 78 6.52 -6.40 -1.48
N LYS A 79 5.87 -7.47 -1.95
CA LYS A 79 4.96 -8.28 -1.13
C LYS A 79 5.43 -9.72 -0.88
N ALA A 80 6.74 -9.98 -1.02
CA ALA A 80 7.35 -11.28 -0.72
C ALA A 80 8.20 -11.31 0.57
N GLY A 81 8.38 -10.17 1.27
CA GLY A 81 9.30 -10.09 2.42
C GLY A 81 8.66 -9.90 3.80
N ALA A 82 7.39 -9.52 3.90
CA ALA A 82 6.81 -9.04 5.17
C ALA A 82 5.89 -10.03 5.91
N ARG A 83 5.87 -11.31 5.53
CA ARG A 83 4.99 -12.33 6.18
C ARG A 83 5.69 -13.55 6.79
N SER A 84 7.03 -13.63 6.76
CA SER A 84 7.74 -14.80 7.34
C SER A 84 8.33 -14.59 8.74
N ALA A 85 8.07 -13.46 9.41
CA ALA A 85 8.61 -13.20 10.75
C ALA A 85 7.64 -13.52 11.92
N ALA A 86 6.46 -14.10 11.66
CA ALA A 86 5.47 -14.38 12.71
C ALA A 86 5.34 -15.86 13.11
N ASN A 87 6.03 -16.79 12.44
CA ASN A 87 5.80 -18.23 12.65
C ASN A 87 6.89 -18.98 13.44
N SER A 88 7.91 -18.29 13.94
CA SER A 88 9.04 -18.94 14.64
C SER A 88 8.94 -18.96 16.17
N ALA A 89 7.85 -18.44 16.76
CA ALA A 89 7.75 -18.25 18.21
C ALA A 89 6.87 -19.28 18.95
N ARG A 90 6.30 -20.30 18.31
CA ARG A 90 5.33 -21.21 18.95
C ARG A 90 5.78 -22.66 19.19
N SER A 91 6.98 -23.08 18.78
CA SER A 91 7.35 -24.50 18.81
C SER A 91 8.48 -24.88 19.78
N ARG A 92 8.76 -24.07 20.81
CA ARG A 92 9.88 -24.34 21.75
C ARG A 92 9.51 -24.55 23.22
N TRP A 93 8.24 -24.67 23.56
CA TRP A 93 7.83 -25.06 24.91
C TRP A 93 6.71 -26.07 24.83
N SER A 94 7.07 -27.34 24.91
CA SER A 94 6.33 -28.44 25.56
C SER A 94 7.12 -29.72 25.33
N ASP A 95 8.38 -29.70 25.77
CA ASP A 95 9.09 -30.92 26.11
C ASP A 95 8.91 -31.10 27.63
N ASN A 96 8.71 -32.35 28.04
CA ASN A 96 8.67 -32.83 29.43
C ASN A 96 7.30 -32.88 30.14
N ALA A 97 6.53 -33.93 29.87
CA ALA A 97 5.61 -34.50 30.85
C ALA A 97 5.45 -36.02 30.66
N SER A 98 6.43 -36.79 31.14
CA SER A 98 6.25 -38.15 31.69
C SER A 98 7.51 -38.48 32.49
N PRO A 99 7.38 -38.97 33.74
CA PRO A 99 7.08 -40.39 33.91
C PRO A 99 6.13 -40.77 35.06
N ALA A 100 5.56 -41.96 34.90
CA ALA A 100 5.06 -42.93 35.87
C ALA A 100 4.99 -42.56 37.36
N THR A 101 3.86 -42.84 38.01
CA THR A 101 3.78 -43.60 39.28
C THR A 101 2.34 -44.07 39.47
N GLU A 102 2.13 -45.36 39.25
CA GLU A 102 1.03 -46.13 39.83
C GLU A 102 1.29 -46.24 41.35
N PRO A 103 0.27 -46.09 42.21
CA PRO A 103 0.08 -47.17 43.18
C PRO A 103 -1.40 -47.54 43.39
N ALA A 104 -1.60 -48.84 43.51
CA ALA A 104 -2.78 -49.50 44.02
C ALA A 104 -3.20 -48.98 45.42
N ALA A 105 -4.51 -48.79 45.63
CA ALA A 105 -5.21 -49.22 46.85
C ALA A 105 -6.72 -48.96 46.75
N ALA A 106 -7.46 -50.06 46.85
CA ALA A 106 -8.83 -50.24 47.33
C ALA A 106 -9.60 -49.01 47.87
N ARG A 107 -10.88 -48.91 47.49
CA ARG A 107 -11.98 -49.18 48.43
C ARG A 107 -13.35 -49.23 47.75
N HIS A 108 -14.06 -50.30 48.11
CA HIS A 108 -15.46 -50.59 47.87
C HIS A 108 -16.39 -49.39 48.06
N TYR A 109 -17.39 -49.27 47.17
CA TYR A 109 -18.73 -48.89 47.58
C TYR A 109 -19.75 -49.82 46.90
N ARG A 110 -20.40 -50.65 47.74
CA ARG A 110 -21.71 -51.24 47.45
C ARG A 110 -22.74 -50.11 47.49
N TYR A 111 -23.69 -50.12 46.56
CA TYR A 111 -25.13 -50.19 46.85
C TYR A 111 -25.82 -50.83 45.66
#